data_AF-A0A942CDD4-F1
#
_entry.id   AF-A0A942CDD4-F1
#
_cell.length_a   1.000
_cell.length_b   1.000
_cell.length_c   1.000
_cell.angle_alpha   90.00
_cell.angle_beta   90.00
_cell.angle_gamma   90.00
#
_symmetry.space_group_name_H-M   'P 1'
#
loop_
_entity.id
_entity.type
_entity.pdbx_description
1 polymer ?
#
loop_
_entity_poly.entity_id
_entity_poly.type
_entity_poly.pdbx_seq_one_letter_code
_entity_poly.pdbx_strand_id
1 'polypeptide(L)'
;MAAQHTIVLTPELFERVQRLANEQHRSPELVVHQMLEEHFADLDGYSCLHQDADKAIENFKRTGLHATFEEVDEWLGKLAAGERVPPPKCHT
;
A
#
# COMPACT_ATOMS: atom_id res chain seq x y z
N MET A 1 -23.88 1.15 6.78
CA MET A 1 -24.78 0.17 6.12
C MET A 1 -24.02 -1.14 6.06
N ALA A 2 -24.50 -2.21 6.70
CA ALA A 2 -23.87 -3.53 6.55
C ALA A 2 -24.43 -4.21 5.30
N ALA A 3 -23.56 -4.65 4.39
CA ALA A 3 -23.94 -5.46 3.25
C ALA A 3 -23.65 -6.93 3.56
N GLN A 4 -24.64 -7.81 3.41
CA GLN A 4 -24.46 -9.25 3.57
C GLN A 4 -24.13 -9.87 2.21
N HIS A 5 -23.03 -10.62 2.14
CA HIS A 5 -22.65 -11.34 0.92
C HIS A 5 -22.16 -12.74 1.28
N THR A 6 -22.49 -13.73 0.44
CA THR A 6 -22.00 -15.10 0.59
C THR A 6 -20.75 -15.26 -0.25
N ILE A 7 -19.62 -15.55 0.39
CA ILE A 7 -18.34 -15.81 -0.28
C ILE A 7 -18.14 -17.31 -0.38
N VAL A 8 -17.87 -17.80 -1.60
CA VAL A 8 -17.50 -19.20 -1.83
C VAL A 8 -15.99 -19.30 -1.84
N LEU A 9 -15.44 -20.09 -0.92
CA LEU A 9 -14.00 -20.38 -0.84
C LEU A 9 -13.72 -21.72 -1.51
N THR A 10 -12.52 -21.86 -2.10
CA THR A 10 -12.05 -23.19 -2.49
C THR A 10 -11.81 -24.05 -1.24
N PRO A 11 -11.89 -25.38 -1.33
CA PRO A 11 -11.66 -26.26 -0.18
C PRO A 11 -10.32 -26.00 0.52
N GLU A 12 -9.26 -25.76 -0.25
CA GLU A 12 -7.91 -25.51 0.28
C GLU A 12 -7.83 -24.18 1.03
N LEU A 13 -8.50 -23.15 0.52
CA LEU A 13 -8.56 -21.85 1.16
C LEU A 13 -9.40 -21.90 2.44
N PHE A 14 -10.52 -22.62 2.40
CA PHE A 14 -11.36 -22.84 3.58
C PHE A 14 -10.58 -23.53 4.70
N GLU A 15 -9.84 -24.60 4.41
CA GLU A 15 -9.00 -25.28 5.41
C GLU A 15 -7.92 -24.37 6.00
N ARG A 16 -7.29 -23.53 5.16
CA ARG A 16 -6.29 -22.55 5.62
C ARG A 16 -6.90 -21.53 6.57
N VAL A 17 -8.05 -20.95 6.21
CA VAL A 17 -8.78 -20.00 7.06
C VAL A 17 -9.20 -20.66 8.36
N GLN A 18 -9.71 -21.89 8.33
CA GLN A 18 -10.15 -22.60 9.52
C GLN A 18 -9.00 -22.87 10.49
N ARG A 19 -7.83 -23.29 9.99
CA ARG A 19 -6.63 -23.46 10.84
C ARG A 19 -6.22 -22.14 11.47
N LEU A 20 -6.14 -21.08 10.68
CA LEU A 20 -5.75 -19.75 11.16
C LEU A 20 -6.73 -19.21 12.21
N ALA A 21 -8.03 -19.40 12.00
CA ALA A 21 -9.06 -19.01 12.95
C ALA A 21 -8.95 -19.79 14.27
N ASN A 22 -8.67 -21.09 14.21
CA ASN A 22 -8.44 -21.91 15.39
C ASN A 22 -7.20 -21.47 16.18
N GLU A 23 -6.09 -21.19 15.49
CA GLU A 23 -4.85 -20.68 16.08
C GLU A 23 -5.04 -19.33 16.77
N GLN A 24 -5.88 -18.47 16.22
CA GLN A 24 -6.17 -17.14 16.76
C GLN A 24 -7.34 -17.12 17.76
N HIS A 25 -8.01 -18.25 18.00
CA HIS A 25 -9.25 -18.35 18.79
C HIS A 25 -10.35 -17.38 18.31
N ARG A 26 -10.51 -17.25 17.00
CA ARG A 26 -11.49 -16.36 16.34
C ARG A 26 -12.43 -17.16 15.43
N SER A 27 -13.52 -16.53 15.00
CA SER A 27 -14.40 -17.13 14.00
C SER A 27 -13.75 -17.06 12.60
N PRO A 28 -13.92 -18.08 11.75
CA PRO A 28 -13.43 -18.06 10.36
C PRO A 28 -13.90 -16.85 9.57
N GLU A 29 -15.14 -16.41 9.78
CA GLU A 29 -15.72 -15.26 9.09
C GLU A 29 -14.97 -13.96 9.44
N LEU A 30 -14.67 -13.74 10.72
CA LEU A 30 -13.91 -12.57 11.17
C LEU A 30 -12.49 -12.57 10.60
N VAL A 31 -11.86 -13.74 10.50
CA VAL A 31 -10.54 -13.87 9.90
C VAL A 31 -10.57 -13.51 8.42
N VAL A 32 -11.57 -14.00 7.65
CA VAL A 32 -11.72 -13.63 6.23
C VAL A 32 -11.95 -12.14 6.06
N HIS A 33 -12.82 -11.54 6.87
CA HIS A 33 -13.07 -10.11 6.83
C HIS A 33 -11.80 -9.29 7.10
N GLN A 34 -11.07 -9.63 8.15
CA GLN A 34 -9.82 -8.96 8.49
C GLN A 34 -8.78 -9.10 7.37
N MET A 35 -8.60 -10.30 6.81
CA MET A 35 -7.65 -10.52 5.72
C MET A 35 -8.01 -9.72 4.46
N LEU A 36 -9.31 -9.56 4.15
CA LEU A 36 -9.75 -8.72 3.05
C LEU A 36 -9.49 -7.23 3.34
N GLU A 37 -9.78 -6.75 4.55
CA GLU A 37 -9.50 -5.37 4.96
C GLU A 37 -8.01 -5.04 4.87
N GLU A 38 -7.15 -5.92 5.38
CA GLU A 38 -5.69 -5.79 5.29
C GLU A 38 -5.22 -5.76 3.83
N HIS A 39 -5.73 -6.67 2.99
CA HIS A 39 -5.39 -6.71 1.57
C HIS A 39 -5.78 -5.43 0.83
N PHE A 40 -6.97 -4.88 1.11
CA PHE A 40 -7.40 -3.64 0.50
C PHE A 40 -6.62 -2.44 1.03
N ALA A 41 -6.31 -2.38 2.32
CA ALA A 41 -5.46 -1.31 2.86
C ALA A 41 -4.08 -1.28 2.20
N ASP A 42 -3.48 -2.45 1.96
CA ASP A 42 -2.22 -2.56 1.23
C ASP A 42 -2.39 -2.09 -0.22
N LEU A 43 -3.41 -2.58 -0.93
CA LEU A 43 -3.69 -2.18 -2.31
C LEU A 43 -3.98 -0.68 -2.45
N ASP A 44 -4.71 -0.08 -1.51
CA ASP A 44 -4.99 1.35 -1.48
C ASP A 44 -3.70 2.15 -1.25
N GLY A 45 -2.81 1.66 -0.37
CA GLY A 45 -1.47 2.20 -0.19
C GLY A 45 -0.60 2.11 -1.46
N TYR A 46 -0.67 1.00 -2.19
CA TYR A 46 -0.02 0.91 -3.50
C TYR A 46 -0.67 1.81 -4.54
N SER A 47 -2.00 1.94 -4.54
CA SER A 47 -2.74 2.76 -5.50
C SER A 47 -2.37 4.24 -5.40
N CYS A 48 -2.24 4.78 -4.18
CA CYS A 48 -1.83 6.18 -4.01
C CYS A 48 -0.38 6.41 -4.48
N LEU A 49 0.54 5.49 -4.16
CA LEU A 49 1.93 5.56 -4.63
C LEU A 49 2.03 5.47 -6.16
N HIS A 50 1.28 4.56 -6.80
CA HIS A 50 1.25 4.44 -8.26
C HIS A 50 0.69 5.71 -8.91
N GLN A 51 -0.42 6.26 -8.40
CA GLN A 51 -0.98 7.49 -8.91
C GLN A 51 -0.01 8.68 -8.78
N ASP A 52 0.73 8.77 -7.68
CA ASP A 52 1.70 9.85 -7.49
C ASP A 52 2.94 9.67 -8.38
N ALA A 53 3.37 8.42 -8.61
CA ALA A 53 4.40 8.11 -9.59
C ALA A 53 3.97 8.46 -11.03
N ASP A 54 2.74 8.11 -11.41
CA ASP A 54 2.18 8.44 -12.72
C ASP A 54 2.14 9.96 -12.95
N LYS A 55 1.66 10.72 -11.96
CA LYS A 55 1.68 12.20 -12.00
C LYS A 55 3.10 12.75 -12.10
N ALA A 56 4.06 12.19 -11.37
CA ALA A 56 5.46 12.62 -11.42
C ALA A 56 6.06 12.39 -12.81
N ILE A 57 5.81 11.23 -13.41
CA ILE A 57 6.24 10.89 -14.77
C ILE A 57 5.59 11.82 -15.80
N GLU A 58 4.29 12.09 -15.68
CA GLU A 58 3.59 13.03 -16.58
C GLU A 58 4.17 14.44 -16.48
N ASN A 59 4.43 14.92 -15.26
CA ASN A 59 5.02 16.23 -15.04
C ASN A 59 6.44 16.33 -15.61
N PHE A 60 7.27 15.30 -15.44
CA PHE A 60 8.59 15.23 -16.07
C PHE A 60 8.49 15.26 -17.59
N LYS A 61 7.62 14.44 -18.20
CA LYS A 61 7.41 14.45 -19.66
C LYS A 61 7.00 15.82 -20.19
N ARG A 62 6.20 16.58 -19.42
CA ARG A 62 5.71 17.91 -19.80
C ARG A 62 6.75 19.02 -19.61
N THR A 63 7.55 18.95 -18.54
CA THR A 63 8.39 20.08 -18.10
C THR A 63 9.89 19.84 -18.27
N GLY A 64 10.32 18.58 -18.39
CA GLY A 64 11.72 18.17 -18.30
C GLY A 64 12.33 18.28 -16.89
N LEU A 65 11.58 18.79 -15.90
CA LEU A 65 12.10 19.02 -14.57
C LEU A 65 12.17 17.72 -13.77
N HIS A 66 13.33 17.44 -13.19
CA HIS A 66 13.60 16.27 -12.37
C HIS A 66 14.43 16.64 -11.13
N ALA A 67 14.35 15.83 -10.08
CA ALA A 67 15.38 15.81 -9.04
C ALA A 67 16.34 14.67 -9.38
N THR A 68 17.63 14.87 -9.14
CA THR A 68 18.65 13.83 -9.34
C THR A 68 18.49 12.72 -8.31
N PHE A 69 19.06 11.55 -8.61
CA PHE A 69 19.05 10.44 -7.67
C PHE A 69 19.74 10.83 -6.35
N GLU A 70 20.87 11.53 -6.43
CA GLU A 70 21.66 11.97 -5.29
C GLU A 70 20.88 12.92 -4.38
N GLU A 71 20.17 13.90 -4.94
CA GLU A 71 19.33 14.82 -4.15
C GLU A 71 18.19 14.11 -3.43
N VAL A 72 17.60 13.09 -4.07
CA VAL A 72 16.52 12.31 -3.48
C VAL A 72 17.07 11.37 -2.40
N ASP A 73 18.22 10.74 -2.61
CA ASP A 73 18.87 9.86 -1.63
C ASP A 73 19.27 10.62 -0.37
N GLU A 74 19.89 11.80 -0.52
CA GLU A 74 20.21 12.68 0.61
C GLU A 74 18.96 13.13 1.38
N TRP A 75 17.88 13.45 0.65
CA TRP A 75 16.60 13.82 1.26
C TRP A 75 15.97 12.66 2.04
N LEU A 76 15.95 11.45 1.46
CA LEU A 76 15.43 10.25 2.11
C LEU A 76 16.27 9.89 3.35
N GLY A 77 17.58 10.06 3.30
CA GLY A 77 18.47 9.87 4.45
C GLY A 77 18.11 10.78 5.63
N LYS A 78 17.81 12.07 5.37
CA LYS A 78 17.36 13.02 6.41
C LYS A 78 16.00 12.64 6.99
N LEU A 79 15.05 12.22 6.14
CA LEU A 79 13.76 11.73 6.60
C LEU A 79 13.90 10.49 7.49
N ALA A 80 14.76 9.54 7.11
CA ALA A 80 15.02 8.33 7.89
C ALA A 80 15.69 8.63 9.25
N ALA A 81 16.48 9.71 9.34
CA ALA A 81 17.03 10.23 10.60
C ALA A 81 15.99 10.96 11.48
N GLY A 82 14.74 11.09 11.02
CA GLY A 82 13.65 11.75 11.73
C GLY A 82 13.57 13.26 11.50
N GLU A 83 14.39 13.82 10.60
CA GLU A 83 14.29 15.22 10.22
C GLU A 83 13.08 15.45 9.30
N ARG A 84 12.39 16.59 9.47
CA ARG A 84 11.26 16.98 8.61
C ARG A 84 11.71 18.03 7.61
N VAL A 85 12.36 17.58 6.54
CA VAL A 85 12.85 18.44 5.46
C VAL A 85 11.95 18.35 4.21
N PRO A 86 11.70 19.47 3.51
CA PRO A 86 10.91 19.45 2.28
C PRO A 86 11.62 18.67 1.16
N PRO A 87 10.87 18.10 0.20
CA PRO A 87 11.46 17.41 -0.94
C PRO A 87 12.32 18.34 -1.80
N PRO A 88 13.35 17.81 -2.50
CA PRO A 88 14.16 18.59 -3.41
C PRO A 88 13.30 19.16 -4.55
N LYS A 89 13.63 20.38 -4.98
CA LYS A 89 12.92 21.02 -6.10
C LYS A 89 13.41 20.43 -7.41
N CYS A 90 12.49 20.02 -8.27
CA CYS A 90 12.84 19.57 -9.61
C CYS A 90 13.46 20.71 -10.44
N HIS A 91 14.49 20.39 -11.22
CA HIS A 91 15.27 21.28 -12.07
C HIS A 91 15.59 20.62 -13.42
N THR A 92 16.12 21.39 -14.37
CA THR A 92 16.40 20.94 -15.76
C THR A 92 17.80 20.36 -15.90
#